data_AF-A0A3A4VIT7-F1
#
_entry.id   AF-A0A3A4VIT7-F1
#
_cell.length_a   1.000
_cell.length_b   1.000
_cell.length_c   1.000
_cell.angle_alpha   90.00
_cell.angle_beta   90.00
_cell.angle_gamma   90.00
#
_symmetry.space_group_name_H-M   'P 1'
#
loop_
_entity.id
_entity.type
_entity.pdbx_description
1 polymer ?
#
loop_
_entity_poly.entity_id
_entity_poly.type
_entity_poly.pdbx_seq_one_letter_code
_entity_poly.pdbx_strand_id
1 'polypeptide(L)'
;MKDITELIEELKHRDSNVRQNAAETLGMIGDEKAIDSLTLALKDTNRFVRQDVIAALGKIGGARLAESLTQAFEEEKDEVVRDSIERALEKLQKIA
;
A
#
# COMPACT_ATOMS: atom_id res chain seq x y z
N MET A 1 -18.67 -12.18 -3.79
CA MET A 1 -17.24 -11.82 -3.74
C MET A 1 -17.20 -10.32 -4.00
N LYS A 2 -16.54 -9.52 -3.16
CA LYS A 2 -16.42 -8.08 -3.42
C LYS A 2 -15.65 -7.87 -4.72
N ASP A 3 -16.07 -6.92 -5.53
CA ASP A 3 -15.36 -6.55 -6.75
C ASP A 3 -14.10 -5.75 -6.38
N ILE A 4 -13.04 -5.86 -7.18
CA ILE A 4 -11.82 -5.07 -7.01
C ILE A 4 -12.11 -3.57 -7.06
N THR A 5 -13.07 -3.15 -7.90
CA THR A 5 -13.50 -1.75 -7.97
C THR A 5 -14.15 -1.28 -6.66
N GLU A 6 -14.95 -2.12 -6.00
CA GLU A 6 -15.54 -1.80 -4.70
C GLU A 6 -14.44 -1.64 -3.64
N LEU A 7 -13.47 -2.56 -3.61
CA LEU A 7 -12.33 -2.49 -2.69
C LEU A 7 -11.46 -1.23 -2.92
N ILE A 8 -11.27 -0.82 -4.17
CA ILE A 8 -10.57 0.42 -4.51
C ILE A 8 -11.31 1.64 -3.93
N GLU A 9 -12.64 1.69 -4.01
CA GLU A 9 -13.40 2.79 -3.42
C GLU A 9 -13.39 2.76 -1.88
N GLU A 10 -13.32 1.58 -1.27
CA GLU A 10 -13.21 1.42 0.18
C GLU A 10 -11.90 2.02 0.75
N LEU A 11 -10.85 2.19 -0.05
CA LEU A 11 -9.63 2.93 0.35
C LEU A 11 -9.89 4.41 0.68
N LYS A 12 -11.04 4.97 0.28
CA LYS A 12 -11.43 6.36 0.60
C LYS A 12 -12.46 6.44 1.72
N HIS A 13 -12.81 5.31 2.34
CA HIS A 13 -13.85 5.26 3.35
C HIS A 13 -13.47 6.05 4.61
N ARG A 14 -14.45 6.68 5.26
CA ARG A 14 -14.23 7.51 6.47
C ARG A 14 -13.62 6.72 7.64
N ASP A 15 -14.00 5.46 7.78
CA ASP A 15 -13.50 4.56 8.82
C ASP A 15 -12.18 3.93 8.39
N SER A 16 -11.13 4.12 9.18
CA SER A 16 -9.80 3.56 8.92
C SER A 16 -9.77 2.04 8.97
N ASN A 17 -10.67 1.38 9.69
CA ASN A 17 -10.75 -0.08 9.71
C ASN A 17 -11.20 -0.62 8.36
N VAL A 18 -12.14 0.07 7.71
CA VAL A 18 -12.58 -0.28 6.34
C VAL A 18 -11.44 -0.07 5.36
N ARG A 19 -10.69 1.02 5.46
CA ARG A 19 -9.53 1.29 4.60
C ARG A 19 -8.40 0.26 4.77
N GLN A 20 -8.08 -0.12 6.01
CA GLN A 20 -7.11 -1.19 6.31
C GLN A 20 -7.54 -2.52 5.67
N ASN A 21 -8.79 -2.95 5.91
CA ASN A 21 -9.32 -4.19 5.33
C ASN A 21 -9.29 -4.17 3.80
N ALA A 22 -9.59 -3.02 3.19
CA ALA A 22 -9.51 -2.85 1.74
C ALA A 22 -8.07 -3.01 1.24
N ALA A 23 -7.10 -2.31 1.86
CA ALA A 23 -5.68 -2.43 1.51
C ALA A 23 -5.17 -3.86 1.65
N GLU A 24 -5.45 -4.53 2.78
CA GLU A 24 -5.08 -5.92 3.01
C GLU A 24 -5.65 -6.85 1.92
N THR A 25 -6.95 -6.71 1.63
CA THR A 25 -7.65 -7.54 0.65
C THR A 25 -7.08 -7.33 -0.76
N LEU A 26 -6.84 -6.08 -1.17
CA LEU A 26 -6.23 -5.77 -2.47
C LEU A 26 -4.82 -6.37 -2.58
N GLY A 27 -4.03 -6.32 -1.51
CA GLY A 27 -2.72 -6.96 -1.44
C GLY A 27 -2.76 -8.49 -1.55
N MET A 28 -3.82 -9.12 -1.02
CA MET A 28 -4.04 -10.57 -1.17
C MET A 28 -4.49 -10.95 -2.59
N ILE A 29 -5.28 -10.09 -3.24
CA ILE A 29 -5.74 -10.29 -4.62
C ILE A 29 -4.56 -10.21 -5.59
N GLY A 30 -3.65 -9.25 -5.40
CA GLY A 30 -2.44 -9.15 -6.21
C GLY A 30 -2.65 -8.54 -7.61
N ASP A 31 -3.81 -7.93 -7.89
CA ASP A 31 -4.13 -7.35 -9.20
C ASP A 31 -3.53 -5.93 -9.30
N GLU A 32 -2.73 -5.71 -10.35
CA GLU A 32 -2.03 -4.46 -10.62
C GLU A 32 -2.97 -3.25 -10.78
N LYS A 33 -4.26 -3.46 -11.10
CA LYS A 33 -5.27 -2.37 -11.16
C LYS A 33 -5.40 -1.60 -9.84
N ALA A 34 -5.02 -2.21 -8.72
CA ALA A 34 -5.08 -1.58 -7.41
C ALA A 34 -3.88 -0.64 -7.13
N ILE A 35 -2.79 -0.75 -7.90
CA ILE A 35 -1.51 -0.07 -7.61
C ILE A 35 -1.68 1.44 -7.50
N ASP A 36 -2.36 2.08 -8.45
CA ASP A 36 -2.49 3.54 -8.47
C ASP A 36 -3.28 4.04 -7.23
N SER A 37 -4.34 3.31 -6.86
CA SER A 37 -5.18 3.68 -5.71
C SER A 37 -4.47 3.41 -4.38
N LEU A 38 -3.73 2.31 -4.28
CA LEU A 38 -2.89 2.01 -3.12
C LEU A 38 -1.75 3.04 -3.00
N THR A 39 -1.12 3.44 -4.10
CA THR A 39 -0.08 4.48 -4.11
C THR A 39 -0.60 5.81 -3.56
N LEU A 40 -1.82 6.21 -3.92
CA LEU A 40 -2.47 7.39 -3.33
C LEU A 40 -2.72 7.22 -1.82
N ALA A 41 -3.11 6.03 -1.38
CA ALA A 41 -3.36 5.70 0.01
C ALA A 41 -2.09 5.66 0.89
N LEU A 42 -0.88 5.75 0.31
CA LEU A 42 0.36 5.99 1.08
C LEU A 42 0.33 7.33 1.83
N LYS A 43 -0.57 8.25 1.47
CA LYS A 43 -0.76 9.54 2.15
C LYS A 43 -1.88 9.52 3.18
N ASP A 44 -2.38 8.34 3.57
CA ASP A 44 -3.44 8.22 4.56
C ASP A 44 -3.05 8.83 5.91
N THR A 45 -4.01 9.46 6.58
CA THR A 45 -3.77 10.09 7.88
C THR A 45 -3.52 9.08 9.00
N ASN A 46 -4.06 7.86 8.87
CA ASN A 46 -3.87 6.78 9.82
C ASN A 46 -2.63 5.95 9.45
N ARG A 47 -1.68 5.87 10.39
CA ARG A 47 -0.43 5.11 10.21
C ARG A 47 -0.64 3.63 9.89
N PHE A 48 -1.66 2.99 10.46
CA PHE A 48 -1.91 1.56 10.25
C PHE A 48 -2.42 1.31 8.83
N VAL A 49 -3.26 2.21 8.29
CA VAL A 49 -3.66 2.17 6.87
C VAL A 49 -2.42 2.27 5.99
N ARG A 50 -1.50 3.21 6.27
CA ARG A 50 -0.26 3.35 5.48
C ARG A 50 0.57 2.07 5.52
N GLN A 51 0.73 1.43 6.68
CA GLN A 51 1.46 0.17 6.81
C GLN A 51 0.83 -0.96 5.98
N ASP A 52 -0.49 -1.11 6.03
CA ASP A 52 -1.20 -2.13 5.25
C ASP A 52 -1.12 -1.87 3.74
N VAL A 53 -1.17 -0.59 3.33
CA VAL A 53 -0.97 -0.17 1.94
C VAL A 53 0.44 -0.53 1.46
N ILE A 54 1.47 -0.24 2.26
CA ILE A 54 2.86 -0.60 1.94
C ILE A 54 3.01 -2.12 1.80
N ALA A 55 2.43 -2.88 2.73
CA ALA A 55 2.45 -4.33 2.68
C ALA A 55 1.71 -4.87 1.45
N ALA A 56 0.59 -4.26 1.07
CA ALA A 56 -0.18 -4.62 -0.12
C ALA A 56 0.61 -4.37 -1.41
N LEU A 57 1.22 -3.19 -1.55
CA LEU A 57 2.09 -2.85 -2.68
C LEU A 57 3.26 -3.84 -2.78
N GLY A 58 3.93 -4.15 -1.66
CA GLY A 58 5.00 -5.14 -1.62
C GLY A 58 4.55 -6.60 -1.86
N LYS A 59 3.25 -6.91 -1.82
CA LYS A 59 2.69 -8.21 -2.21
C LYS A 59 2.36 -8.25 -3.70
N ILE A 60 1.76 -7.18 -4.23
CA ILE A 60 1.41 -7.06 -5.66
C ILE A 60 2.69 -7.07 -6.51
N GLY A 61 3.70 -6.30 -6.10
CA GLY A 61 4.94 -6.18 -6.87
C GLY A 61 4.78 -5.32 -8.12
N GLY A 62 5.89 -5.13 -8.85
CA GLY A 62 5.94 -4.34 -10.07
C GLY A 62 7.15 -3.41 -10.10
N ALA A 63 7.78 -3.30 -11.28
CA ALA A 63 9.03 -2.55 -11.46
C ALA A 63 8.92 -1.07 -11.05
N ARG A 64 7.71 -0.48 -11.16
CA ARG A 64 7.44 0.94 -10.86
C ARG A 64 7.17 1.23 -9.37
N LEU A 65 7.02 0.20 -8.53
CA LEU A 65 6.73 0.39 -7.10
C LEU A 65 7.95 0.86 -6.31
N ALA A 66 9.16 0.53 -6.77
CA ALA A 66 10.38 0.95 -6.09
C ALA A 66 10.48 2.48 -6.01
N GLU A 67 10.27 3.18 -7.13
CA GLU A 67 10.30 4.64 -7.18
C GLU A 67 9.23 5.28 -6.27
N SER A 68 8.00 4.75 -6.33
CA SER A 68 6.89 5.27 -5.52
C SER A 68 7.12 5.08 -4.02
N LEU A 69 7.66 3.93 -3.61
CA LEU A 69 8.00 3.65 -2.22
C LEU A 69 9.22 4.46 -1.76
N THR A 70 10.24 4.67 -2.61
CA THR A 70 11.36 5.57 -2.29
C THR A 70 10.88 6.99 -2.05
N GLN A 71 10.00 7.53 -2.91
CA GLN A 71 9.42 8.85 -2.67
C GLN A 71 8.60 8.90 -1.37
N ALA A 72 7.80 7.87 -1.11
CA ALA A 72 7.02 7.79 0.13
C ALA A 72 7.92 7.76 1.38
N PHE A 73 9.08 7.09 1.31
CA PHE A 73 10.05 7.08 2.41
C PHE A 73 10.60 8.48 2.71
N GLU A 74 10.92 9.26 1.68
CA GLU A 74 11.42 10.63 1.83
C GLU A 74 10.37 11.57 2.46
N GLU A 75 9.09 11.40 2.10
CA GLU A 75 7.97 12.22 2.59
C GLU A 75 7.46 11.80 3.98
N GLU A 76 7.59 10.51 4.35
CA GLU A 76 7.07 9.96 5.60
C GLU A 76 7.84 10.48 6.82
N LYS A 77 7.16 10.73 7.94
CA LYS A 77 7.76 11.20 9.19
C LYS A 77 7.63 10.21 10.34
N ASP A 78 6.70 9.26 10.25
CA ASP A 78 6.54 8.17 11.20
C ASP A 78 7.61 7.11 10.96
N GLU A 79 8.52 6.96 11.93
CA GLU A 79 9.66 6.03 11.85
C GLU A 79 9.21 4.58 11.63
N VAL A 80 8.09 4.16 12.22
CA VAL A 80 7.60 2.78 12.04
C VAL A 80 7.05 2.56 10.64
N VAL A 81 6.45 3.59 10.05
CA VAL A 81 6.01 3.53 8.65
C VAL A 81 7.23 3.50 7.73
N ARG A 82 8.28 4.29 8.01
CA ARG A 82 9.55 4.21 7.27
C ARG A 82 10.17 2.82 7.30
N ASP A 83 10.26 2.18 8.48
CA ASP A 83 10.72 0.79 8.61
C ASP A 83 9.89 -0.17 7.75
N SER A 84 8.58 0.08 7.63
CA SER A 84 7.68 -0.72 6.81
C SER A 84 7.98 -0.53 5.32
N ILE A 85 8.28 0.69 4.89
CA ILE A 85 8.68 1.02 3.50
C ILE A 85 10.02 0.37 3.15
N GLU A 86 11.02 0.46 4.03
CA GLU A 86 12.33 -0.17 3.82
C GLU A 86 12.20 -1.68 3.60
N ARG A 87 11.42 -2.37 4.45
CA ARG A 87 11.16 -3.81 4.30
C ARG A 87 10.47 -4.14 2.98
N ALA A 88 9.54 -3.29 2.52
CA ALA A 88 8.87 -3.48 1.24
C ALA A 88 9.85 -3.30 0.07
N LEU A 89 10.71 -2.27 0.12
CA LEU A 89 11.75 -2.02 -0.88
C LEU A 89 12.77 -3.18 -0.96
N GLU A 90 13.25 -3.67 0.19
CA GLU A 90 14.14 -4.85 0.23
C GLU A 90 13.51 -6.07 -0.44
N LYS A 91 12.21 -6.29 -0.19
CA LYS A 91 11.48 -7.41 -0.77
C LYS A 91 11.37 -7.28 -2.29
N LEU A 92 11.12 -6.08 -2.80
CA LEU A 92 11.07 -5.81 -4.25
C LEU A 92 12.45 -6.02 -4.91
N GLN A 93 13.54 -5.62 -4.25
CA GLN A 93 14.91 -5.78 -4.76
C GLN A 93 15.39 -7.25 -4.78
N LYS A 94 14.91 -8.08 -3.85
CA LYS A 94 15.22 -9.52 -3.81
C LYS A 94 14.53 -10.34 -4.91
N ILE A 95 13.57 -9.74 -5.63
CA ILE A 95 12.77 -10.41 -6.67
C ILE A 95 13.31 -10.10 -8.09
N ALA A 96 14.25 -9.15 -8.22
CA ALA A 96 14.89 -8.76 -9.48
C ALA A 96 16.15 -9.61 -9.81
#